data_AF-A0A352WZV2-F1
#
_entry.id   AF-A0A352WZV2-F1
#
_cell.length_a   1.000
_cell.length_b   1.000
_cell.length_c   1.000
_cell.angle_alpha   90.00
_cell.angle_beta   90.00
_cell.angle_gamma   90.00
#
_symmetry.space_group_name_H-M   'P 1'
#
loop_
_entity.id
_entity.type
_entity.pdbx_description
1 polymer ?
#
loop_
_entity_poly.entity_id
_entity_poly.type
_entity_poly.pdbx_seq_one_letter_code
_entity_poly.pdbx_strand_id
1 'polypeptide(L)'
;MKKHFNPANILLPKKNFEKWAVVACDQYTSEPEYWNDVEKIVGDEPSALHIILPEIYLSDDNSERINAINENMQKYLDSDVFDTHENSMIYVERESNNTLRRGIVGVIDLEDYDYRKGATSAIRATEATVLERIPPRVQIRKDAPLEMPHILLLIDDPQLSVIEPLAEKKDGFKQAYGFELMKNGGHIDGYFLPDEVIAQVQDALEALIADKDDKLLFAVGDGNHSLATAKECYNQSKNPLAR
;
A
#
# COMPACT_ATOMS: atom_id res chain seq x y z
N MET A 1 -6.09 23.07 -6.62
CA MET A 1 -4.86 22.51 -7.19
C MET A 1 -5.10 21.04 -7.50
N LYS A 2 -4.22 20.38 -8.25
CA LYS A 2 -4.32 18.91 -8.44
C LYS A 2 -3.89 18.26 -7.13
N LYS A 3 -4.71 17.34 -6.59
CA LYS A 3 -4.42 16.62 -5.36
C LYS A 3 -3.64 15.34 -5.69
N HIS A 4 -2.40 15.27 -5.21
CA HIS A 4 -1.49 14.15 -5.49
C HIS A 4 -1.74 12.91 -4.61
N PHE A 5 -2.46 13.07 -3.50
CA PHE A 5 -2.83 12.00 -2.57
C PHE A 5 -4.32 12.12 -2.24
N ASN A 6 -5.06 11.03 -2.43
CA ASN A 6 -6.51 11.01 -2.44
C ASN A 6 -7.07 9.88 -1.56
N PRO A 7 -8.32 10.01 -1.08
CA PRO A 7 -9.02 8.90 -0.44
C PRO A 7 -9.26 7.78 -1.43
N ALA A 8 -9.40 6.56 -0.92
CA ALA A 8 -9.64 5.36 -1.73
C ALA A 8 -10.83 4.58 -1.18
N ASN A 9 -11.37 3.68 -1.98
CA ASN A 9 -12.27 2.64 -1.47
C ASN A 9 -11.40 1.59 -0.77
N ILE A 10 -11.40 1.59 0.55
CA ILE A 10 -10.58 0.68 1.37
C ILE A 10 -11.44 -0.49 1.80
N LEU A 11 -11.02 -1.70 1.43
CA LEU A 11 -11.67 -2.95 1.83
C LEU A 11 -10.91 -3.51 3.03
N LEU A 12 -11.60 -3.64 4.17
CA LEU A 12 -11.04 -4.24 5.38
C LEU A 12 -11.68 -5.61 5.62
N PRO A 13 -10.93 -6.63 6.05
CA PRO A 13 -11.53 -7.90 6.45
C PRO A 13 -12.48 -7.67 7.63
N LYS A 14 -13.62 -8.35 7.65
CA LYS A 14 -14.61 -8.18 8.75
C LYS A 14 -14.11 -8.67 10.11
N LYS A 15 -13.12 -9.57 10.12
CA LYS A 15 -12.57 -10.23 11.31
C LYS A 15 -11.20 -10.84 10.99
N ASN A 16 -10.54 -11.38 12.02
CA ASN A 16 -9.28 -12.12 11.91
C ASN A 16 -8.15 -11.31 11.25
N PHE A 17 -8.04 -10.03 11.61
CA PHE A 17 -7.02 -9.12 11.08
C PHE A 17 -5.60 -9.68 11.26
N GLU A 18 -5.36 -10.40 12.36
CA GLU A 18 -4.09 -11.05 12.69
C GLU A 18 -3.69 -12.18 11.73
N LYS A 19 -4.66 -12.76 11.01
CA LYS A 19 -4.43 -13.72 9.92
C LYS A 19 -4.47 -13.07 8.55
N TRP A 20 -5.16 -11.95 8.42
CA TRP A 20 -5.23 -11.18 7.19
C TRP A 20 -3.91 -10.50 6.85
N ALA A 21 -3.32 -9.80 7.83
CA ALA A 21 -2.18 -8.93 7.61
C ALA A 21 -0.87 -9.72 7.48
N VAL A 22 -0.35 -9.78 6.26
CA VAL A 22 0.91 -10.44 5.93
C VAL A 22 1.96 -9.40 5.54
N VAL A 23 3.23 -9.67 5.84
CA VAL A 23 4.34 -8.80 5.43
C VAL A 23 4.41 -8.66 3.90
N ALA A 24 4.96 -7.55 3.42
CA ALA A 24 5.18 -7.33 1.99
C ALA A 24 5.99 -8.49 1.37
N CYS A 25 5.63 -8.84 0.13
CA CYS A 25 6.13 -10.04 -0.55
C CYS A 25 7.62 -9.99 -0.91
N ASP A 26 8.23 -8.81 -0.88
CA ASP A 26 9.65 -8.56 -1.13
C ASP A 26 10.53 -8.66 0.13
N GLN A 27 9.93 -9.01 1.27
CA GLN A 27 10.63 -9.35 2.51
C GLN A 27 10.83 -10.86 2.62
N TYR A 28 11.82 -11.29 3.41
CA TYR A 28 12.07 -12.71 3.67
C TYR A 28 12.23 -13.56 2.39
N THR A 29 12.82 -12.98 1.33
CA THR A 29 12.88 -13.55 -0.03
C THR A 29 13.78 -14.79 -0.16
N SER A 30 14.61 -15.07 0.85
CA SER A 30 15.46 -16.26 0.94
C SER A 30 15.11 -17.15 2.13
N GLU A 31 13.95 -16.93 2.78
CA GLU A 31 13.59 -17.58 4.05
C GLU A 31 12.31 -18.42 3.89
N PRO A 32 12.38 -19.62 3.27
CA PRO A 32 11.20 -20.46 3.06
C PRO A 32 10.53 -20.90 4.36
N GLU A 33 11.29 -21.03 5.45
CA GLU A 33 10.76 -21.36 6.77
C GLU A 33 9.80 -20.27 7.30
N TYR A 34 10.09 -19.00 7.01
CA TYR A 34 9.20 -17.89 7.37
C TYR A 34 7.83 -18.06 6.70
N TRP A 35 7.83 -18.27 5.38
CA TRP A 35 6.60 -18.40 4.58
C TRP A 35 5.82 -19.68 4.95
N ASN A 36 6.50 -20.80 5.18
CA ASN A 36 5.87 -22.03 5.67
C ASN A 36 5.19 -21.84 7.03
N ASP A 37 5.76 -21.01 7.92
CA ASP A 37 5.13 -20.70 9.20
C ASP A 37 3.94 -19.74 9.05
N VAL A 38 4.02 -18.76 8.15
CA VAL A 38 2.90 -17.88 7.81
C VAL A 38 1.73 -18.71 7.25
N GLU A 39 1.99 -19.67 6.36
CA GLU A 39 0.98 -20.61 5.86
C GLU A 39 0.29 -21.37 7.01
N LYS A 40 1.04 -21.87 7.99
CA LYS A 40 0.47 -22.56 9.16
C LYS A 40 -0.38 -21.63 10.04
N ILE A 41 0.03 -20.37 10.22
CA ILE A 41 -0.71 -19.38 11.01
C ILE A 41 -2.04 -19.06 10.35
N VAL A 42 -2.01 -18.81 9.04
CA VAL A 42 -3.19 -18.47 8.23
C VAL A 42 -4.16 -19.65 8.18
N GLY A 43 -3.69 -20.83 7.80
CA GLY A 43 -4.53 -22.01 7.58
C GLY A 43 -5.50 -21.79 6.41
N ASP A 44 -6.77 -22.15 6.60
CA ASP A 44 -7.82 -22.02 5.57
C ASP A 44 -8.63 -20.70 5.66
N GLU A 45 -8.22 -19.77 6.53
CA GLU A 45 -8.92 -18.49 6.72
C GLU A 45 -8.62 -17.51 5.59
N PRO A 46 -9.55 -16.57 5.26
CA PRO A 46 -9.25 -15.48 4.34
C PRO A 46 -8.01 -14.69 4.76
N SER A 47 -7.08 -14.46 3.84
CA SER A 47 -5.81 -13.78 4.14
C SER A 47 -5.20 -13.12 2.92
N ALA A 48 -4.42 -12.05 3.15
CA ALA A 48 -3.57 -11.47 2.12
C ALA A 48 -2.59 -12.50 1.52
N LEU A 49 -2.17 -13.51 2.29
CA LEU A 49 -1.27 -14.58 1.81
C LEU A 49 -1.79 -15.25 0.54
N HIS A 50 -3.11 -15.48 0.46
CA HIS A 50 -3.75 -16.19 -0.64
C HIS A 50 -3.98 -15.33 -1.88
N ILE A 51 -3.67 -14.03 -1.79
CA ILE A 51 -3.85 -13.04 -2.85
C ILE A 51 -2.56 -12.23 -3.13
N ILE A 52 -1.41 -12.71 -2.67
CA ILE A 52 -0.09 -12.17 -3.02
C ILE A 52 0.80 -13.27 -3.60
N LEU A 53 1.83 -12.87 -4.34
CA LEU A 53 2.91 -13.76 -4.73
C LEU A 53 4.20 -13.36 -3.98
N PRO A 54 4.62 -14.12 -2.96
CA PRO A 54 5.92 -13.94 -2.31
C PRO A 54 7.08 -13.98 -3.32
N GLU A 55 8.03 -13.04 -3.24
CA GLU A 55 9.11 -12.92 -4.23
C GLU A 55 10.05 -14.13 -4.27
N ILE A 56 10.08 -14.93 -3.19
CA ILE A 56 10.81 -16.21 -3.16
C ILE A 56 10.37 -17.16 -4.28
N TYR A 57 9.12 -17.04 -4.76
CA TYR A 57 8.59 -17.87 -5.84
C TYR A 57 8.74 -17.22 -7.22
N LEU A 58 9.22 -15.98 -7.33
CA LEU A 58 9.20 -15.19 -8.58
C LEU A 58 10.01 -15.83 -9.72
N SER A 59 11.01 -16.66 -9.40
CA SER A 59 11.83 -17.38 -10.38
C SER A 59 11.16 -18.62 -10.99
N ASP A 60 10.05 -19.08 -10.40
CA ASP A 60 9.36 -20.30 -10.83
C ASP A 60 8.36 -20.02 -11.96
N ASP A 61 7.80 -21.07 -12.56
CA ASP A 61 6.59 -20.91 -13.39
C ASP A 61 5.39 -20.64 -12.47
N ASN A 62 4.94 -19.39 -12.47
CA ASN A 62 3.89 -18.90 -11.58
C ASN A 62 2.53 -18.83 -12.25
N SER A 63 2.37 -19.33 -13.47
CA SER A 63 1.12 -19.17 -14.25
C SER A 63 -0.10 -19.70 -13.47
N GLU A 64 0.00 -20.91 -12.90
CA GLU A 64 -1.07 -21.49 -12.09
C GLU A 64 -1.30 -20.73 -10.78
N ARG A 65 -0.24 -20.29 -10.10
CA ARG A 65 -0.33 -19.52 -8.86
C ARG A 65 -1.00 -18.16 -9.08
N ILE A 66 -0.63 -17.46 -10.15
CA ILE A 66 -1.21 -16.16 -10.53
C ILE A 66 -2.71 -16.33 -10.82
N ASN A 67 -3.10 -17.38 -11.56
CA ASN A 67 -4.51 -17.67 -11.79
C ASN A 67 -5.25 -17.92 -10.47
N ALA A 68 -4.71 -18.74 -9.58
CA ALA A 68 -5.31 -19.01 -8.27
C ALA A 68 -5.41 -17.74 -7.40
N ILE A 69 -4.41 -16.85 -7.45
CA ILE A 69 -4.43 -15.54 -6.77
C ILE A 69 -5.59 -14.69 -7.28
N ASN A 70 -5.73 -14.55 -8.60
CA ASN A 70 -6.80 -13.76 -9.21
C ASN A 70 -8.19 -14.35 -8.90
N GLU A 71 -8.33 -15.68 -8.96
CA GLU A 71 -9.56 -16.38 -8.57
C GLU A 71 -9.91 -16.16 -7.09
N ASN A 72 -8.91 -16.20 -6.20
CA ASN A 72 -9.11 -15.92 -4.77
C ASN A 72 -9.52 -14.47 -4.52
N MET A 73 -8.91 -13.50 -5.21
CA MET A 73 -9.32 -12.09 -5.10
C MET A 73 -10.77 -11.92 -5.53
N GLN A 74 -11.17 -12.50 -6.66
CA GLN A 74 -12.56 -12.46 -7.13
C GLN A 74 -13.51 -13.14 -6.14
N LYS A 75 -13.14 -14.31 -5.63
CA LYS A 75 -13.91 -15.02 -4.60
C LYS A 75 -14.10 -14.17 -3.35
N TYR A 76 -13.08 -13.45 -2.89
CA TYR A 76 -13.18 -12.57 -1.73
C TYR A 76 -14.11 -11.38 -1.99
N LEU A 77 -14.06 -10.80 -3.19
CA LEU A 77 -14.97 -9.73 -3.63
C LEU A 77 -16.44 -10.21 -3.72
N ASP A 78 -16.66 -11.43 -4.19
CA ASP A 78 -18.01 -12.01 -4.36
C ASP A 78 -18.57 -12.62 -3.05
N SER A 79 -17.72 -12.74 -2.02
CA SER A 79 -18.07 -13.30 -0.72
C SER A 79 -18.15 -12.22 0.36
N ASP A 80 -18.65 -12.58 1.54
CA ASP A 80 -18.80 -11.66 2.67
C ASP A 80 -17.49 -11.47 3.48
N VAL A 81 -16.35 -11.30 2.79
CA VAL A 81 -15.02 -11.20 3.41
C VAL A 81 -14.73 -9.78 3.91
N PHE A 82 -15.20 -8.76 3.18
CA PHE A 82 -14.83 -7.36 3.39
C PHE A 82 -15.98 -6.48 3.88
N ASP A 83 -15.64 -5.49 4.70
CA ASP A 83 -16.38 -4.24 4.81
C ASP A 83 -15.73 -3.19 3.90
N THR A 84 -16.52 -2.62 2.98
CA THR A 84 -16.04 -1.59 2.05
C THR A 84 -16.25 -0.20 2.66
N HIS A 85 -15.15 0.54 2.76
CA HIS A 85 -15.13 1.92 3.23
C HIS A 85 -14.80 2.84 2.06
N GLU A 86 -15.84 3.43 1.49
CA GLU A 86 -15.70 4.32 0.34
C GLU A 86 -15.00 5.63 0.72
N ASN A 87 -14.27 6.21 -0.24
CA ASN A 87 -13.64 7.54 -0.12
C ASN A 87 -12.91 7.77 1.21
N SER A 88 -12.17 6.77 1.68
CA SER A 88 -11.55 6.77 3.00
C SER A 88 -10.04 6.98 2.95
N MET A 89 -9.50 7.61 4.00
CA MET A 89 -8.07 7.56 4.36
C MET A 89 -7.95 7.02 5.78
N ILE A 90 -6.88 6.27 6.05
CA ILE A 90 -6.62 5.71 7.37
C ILE A 90 -5.32 6.28 7.91
N TYR A 91 -5.37 6.94 9.06
CA TYR A 91 -4.20 7.23 9.86
C TYR A 91 -3.74 5.95 10.56
N VAL A 92 -2.46 5.64 10.47
CA VAL A 92 -1.88 4.38 10.97
C VAL A 92 -0.80 4.68 12.01
N GLU A 93 -0.86 3.95 13.11
CA GLU A 93 0.21 3.84 14.09
C GLU A 93 0.66 2.39 14.18
N ARG A 94 1.97 2.14 14.06
CA ARG A 94 2.55 0.81 14.27
C ARG A 94 3.67 0.89 15.29
N GLU A 95 3.54 0.13 16.37
CA GLU A 95 4.58 -0.02 17.38
C GLU A 95 5.31 -1.35 17.18
N SER A 96 6.62 -1.29 16.95
CA SER A 96 7.47 -2.49 16.87
C SER A 96 8.83 -2.19 17.45
N ASN A 97 9.37 -3.12 18.26
CA ASN A 97 10.65 -2.95 18.96
C ASN A 97 10.76 -1.61 19.71
N ASN A 98 9.72 -1.25 20.46
CA ASN A 98 9.58 0.02 21.20
C ASN A 98 9.70 1.29 20.32
N THR A 99 9.49 1.16 19.01
CA THR A 99 9.51 2.28 18.06
C THR A 99 8.11 2.43 17.47
N LEU A 100 7.55 3.62 17.63
CA LEU A 100 6.28 4.01 17.04
C LEU A 100 6.52 4.65 15.67
N ARG A 101 5.86 4.13 14.64
CA ARG A 101 5.81 4.72 13.30
C ARG A 101 4.40 5.17 12.98
N ARG A 102 4.29 6.30 12.31
CA ARG A 102 3.03 6.93 11.94
C ARG A 102 2.96 7.12 10.44
N GLY A 103 1.78 7.00 9.87
CA GLY A 103 1.57 7.16 8.43
C GLY A 103 0.10 7.35 8.09
N ILE A 104 -0.16 7.51 6.79
CA ILE A 104 -1.51 7.62 6.24
C ILE A 104 -1.60 6.66 5.06
N VAL A 105 -2.67 5.86 5.02
CA VAL A 105 -3.04 5.01 3.89
C VAL A 105 -4.06 5.76 3.04
N GLY A 106 -3.77 5.83 1.75
CA GLY A 106 -4.58 6.46 0.71
C GLY A 106 -4.04 6.06 -0.67
N VAL A 107 -4.44 6.76 -1.72
CA VAL A 107 -4.00 6.48 -3.10
C VAL A 107 -3.33 7.69 -3.73
N ILE A 108 -2.34 7.45 -4.58
CA ILE A 108 -1.71 8.47 -5.41
C ILE A 108 -2.19 8.38 -6.85
N ASP A 109 -2.14 9.51 -7.56
CA ASP A 109 -2.33 9.51 -9.00
C ASP A 109 -1.03 9.06 -9.70
N LEU A 110 -1.11 7.97 -10.46
CA LEU A 110 0.03 7.43 -11.19
C LEU A 110 0.51 8.37 -12.31
N GLU A 111 -0.28 9.33 -12.78
CA GLU A 111 0.18 10.39 -13.69
C GLU A 111 1.23 11.30 -13.05
N ASP A 112 1.22 11.43 -11.73
CA ASP A 112 2.18 12.24 -10.98
C ASP A 112 3.46 11.49 -10.64
N TYR A 113 3.54 10.20 -11.02
CA TYR A 113 4.68 9.33 -10.77
C TYR A 113 5.50 9.01 -12.03
N ASP A 114 6.81 9.15 -11.90
CA ASP A 114 7.78 8.75 -12.91
C ASP A 114 9.04 8.14 -12.25
N TYR A 115 9.36 6.90 -12.63
CA TYR A 115 10.52 6.16 -12.15
C TYR A 115 11.76 6.31 -13.03
N ARG A 116 11.68 7.07 -14.12
CA ARG A 116 12.82 7.30 -15.03
C ARG A 116 13.82 8.26 -14.40
N LYS A 117 15.10 8.03 -14.70
CA LYS A 117 16.18 8.90 -14.26
C LYS A 117 15.99 10.32 -14.80
N GLY A 118 16.07 11.32 -13.93
CA GLY A 118 15.90 12.73 -14.29
C GLY A 118 14.45 13.20 -14.35
N ALA A 119 13.50 12.39 -13.87
CA ALA A 119 12.11 12.81 -13.70
C ALA A 119 11.99 14.06 -12.82
N THR A 120 11.06 14.95 -13.20
CA THR A 120 10.69 16.16 -12.47
C THR A 120 9.24 16.13 -11.96
N SER A 121 8.60 14.95 -11.99
CA SER A 121 7.23 14.71 -11.50
C SER A 121 7.11 14.92 -9.99
N ALA A 122 5.89 15.02 -9.44
CA ALA A 122 5.71 15.22 -8.01
C ALA A 122 6.03 13.97 -7.17
N ILE A 123 5.97 12.78 -7.78
CA ILE A 123 6.26 11.49 -7.15
C ILE A 123 7.40 10.83 -7.93
N ARG A 124 8.47 10.42 -7.24
CA ARG A 124 9.68 9.88 -7.89
C ARG A 124 10.26 8.70 -7.12
N ALA A 125 10.85 7.77 -7.87
CA ALA A 125 11.68 6.72 -7.27
C ALA A 125 12.96 7.31 -6.66
N THR A 126 13.31 6.89 -5.45
CA THR A 126 14.59 7.28 -4.80
C THR A 126 15.76 6.48 -5.36
N GLU A 127 15.50 5.28 -5.86
CA GLU A 127 16.47 4.36 -6.43
C GLU A 127 16.11 4.00 -7.88
N ALA A 128 17.11 3.59 -8.66
CA ALA A 128 16.89 3.14 -10.03
C ALA A 128 16.05 1.85 -10.04
N THR A 129 14.90 1.89 -10.71
CA THR A 129 14.12 0.69 -10.95
C THR A 129 14.84 -0.19 -11.98
N VAL A 130 15.01 -1.47 -11.66
CA VAL A 130 15.56 -2.47 -12.59
C VAL A 130 14.46 -2.85 -13.58
N LEU A 131 14.56 -2.37 -14.82
CA LEU A 131 13.49 -2.50 -15.82
C LEU A 131 13.17 -3.97 -16.12
N GLU A 132 14.17 -4.84 -16.10
CA GLU A 132 14.03 -6.28 -16.34
C GLU A 132 13.18 -6.99 -15.28
N ARG A 133 13.01 -6.36 -14.11
CA ARG A 133 12.18 -6.88 -13.01
C ARG A 133 10.70 -6.52 -13.12
N ILE A 134 10.33 -5.59 -14.02
CA ILE A 134 8.95 -5.13 -14.21
C ILE A 134 8.07 -6.17 -14.92
N PRO A 135 8.47 -6.78 -16.06
CA PRO A 135 7.56 -7.64 -16.81
C PRO A 135 6.98 -8.84 -16.03
N PRO A 136 7.76 -9.58 -15.20
CA PRO A 136 7.20 -10.64 -14.36
C PRO A 136 6.15 -10.11 -13.37
N ARG A 137 6.39 -8.93 -12.79
CA ARG A 137 5.47 -8.29 -11.84
C ARG A 137 4.20 -7.80 -12.52
N VAL A 138 4.29 -7.32 -13.77
CA VAL A 138 3.12 -6.96 -14.57
C VAL A 138 2.23 -8.18 -14.81
N GLN A 139 2.80 -9.38 -15.04
CA GLN A 139 1.98 -10.59 -15.21
C GLN A 139 1.14 -10.92 -13.97
N ILE A 140 1.68 -10.67 -12.78
CA ILE A 140 0.96 -10.90 -11.52
C ILE A 140 -0.17 -9.88 -11.34
N ARG A 141 0.08 -8.62 -11.71
CA ARG A 141 -0.77 -7.48 -11.33
C ARG A 141 -1.84 -7.11 -12.36
N LYS A 142 -1.58 -7.30 -13.66
CA LYS A 142 -2.40 -6.74 -14.75
C LYS A 142 -3.88 -7.18 -14.75
N ASP A 143 -4.15 -8.38 -14.24
CA ASP A 143 -5.48 -9.00 -14.21
C ASP A 143 -6.06 -9.05 -12.78
N ALA A 144 -5.33 -8.50 -11.79
CA ALA A 144 -5.74 -8.51 -10.39
C ALA A 144 -6.87 -7.51 -10.13
N PRO A 145 -8.01 -7.92 -9.53
CA PRO A 145 -9.11 -7.00 -9.22
C PRO A 145 -8.91 -6.25 -7.90
N LEU A 146 -7.90 -6.59 -7.10
CA LEU A 146 -7.56 -5.95 -5.83
C LEU A 146 -6.12 -5.44 -5.84
N GLU A 147 -5.88 -4.38 -5.06
CA GLU A 147 -4.56 -3.82 -4.80
C GLU A 147 -4.24 -3.85 -3.31
N MET A 148 -2.99 -4.19 -2.97
CA MET A 148 -2.54 -4.29 -1.59
C MET A 148 -1.58 -3.15 -1.23
N PRO A 149 -1.85 -2.37 -0.16
CA PRO A 149 -0.98 -1.25 0.23
C PRO A 149 0.32 -1.77 0.86
N HIS A 150 1.45 -1.56 0.18
CA HIS A 150 2.78 -1.95 0.68
C HIS A 150 3.91 -0.99 0.26
N ILE A 151 3.58 0.07 -0.48
CA ILE A 151 4.56 1.06 -0.97
C ILE A 151 4.69 2.16 0.08
N LEU A 152 5.91 2.48 0.48
CA LEU A 152 6.19 3.56 1.42
C LEU A 152 6.58 4.82 0.65
N LEU A 153 5.73 5.84 0.75
CA LEU A 153 5.99 7.17 0.22
C LEU A 153 6.46 8.08 1.35
N LEU A 154 7.60 8.74 1.13
CA LEU A 154 8.24 9.64 2.08
C LEU A 154 7.98 11.08 1.67
N ILE A 155 7.72 11.93 2.66
CA ILE A 155 7.58 13.37 2.51
C ILE A 155 8.76 14.09 3.18
N ASP A 156 9.17 15.21 2.60
CA ASP A 156 10.10 16.16 3.23
C ASP A 156 9.29 17.22 3.99
N ASP A 157 8.95 16.90 5.24
CA ASP A 157 8.12 17.72 6.13
C ASP A 157 8.86 18.02 7.44
N PRO A 158 9.86 18.91 7.43
CA PRO A 158 10.67 19.22 8.62
C PRO A 158 9.87 19.89 9.74
N GLN A 159 8.68 20.41 9.44
CA GLN A 159 7.79 21.03 10.44
C GLN A 159 6.76 20.05 11.00
N LEU A 160 6.76 18.78 10.54
CA LEU A 160 5.85 17.75 11.06
C LEU A 160 4.39 18.22 10.97
N SER A 161 4.05 18.79 9.82
CA SER A 161 2.79 19.49 9.56
C SER A 161 1.70 18.59 9.00
N VAL A 162 2.05 17.43 8.44
CA VAL A 162 1.10 16.52 7.79
C VAL A 162 0.60 15.41 8.72
N ILE A 163 1.51 14.63 9.31
CA ILE A 163 1.16 13.37 10.01
C ILE A 163 1.00 13.58 11.51
N GLU A 164 1.90 14.33 12.13
CA GLU A 164 1.97 14.51 13.58
C GLU A 164 0.72 15.17 14.18
N PRO A 165 0.08 16.17 13.54
CA PRO A 165 -1.16 16.75 14.06
C PRO A 165 -2.32 15.78 14.13
N LEU A 166 -2.26 14.65 13.40
CA LEU A 166 -3.28 13.60 13.46
C LEU A 166 -3.17 12.79 14.75
N ALA A 167 -1.96 12.59 15.27
CA ALA A 167 -1.73 11.86 16.51
C ALA A 167 -2.42 12.54 17.70
N GLU A 168 -2.45 13.86 17.74
CA GLU A 168 -3.10 14.66 18.79
C GLU A 168 -4.64 14.62 18.72
N LYS A 169 -5.19 14.32 17.54
CA LYS A 169 -6.63 14.33 17.25
C LYS A 169 -7.24 12.92 17.20
N LYS A 170 -6.42 11.87 17.22
CA LYS A 170 -6.85 10.48 16.93
C LYS A 170 -7.96 9.96 17.83
N ASP A 171 -8.03 10.44 19.08
CA ASP A 171 -9.07 10.05 20.04
C ASP A 171 -10.48 10.47 19.58
N GLY A 172 -10.59 11.44 18.67
CA GLY A 172 -11.84 11.83 18.03
C GLY A 172 -12.17 11.05 16.75
N PHE A 173 -11.28 10.18 16.27
CA PHE A 173 -11.45 9.43 15.03
C PHE A 173 -12.12 8.08 15.29
N LYS A 174 -12.81 7.56 14.27
CA LYS A 174 -13.37 6.21 14.33
C LYS A 174 -12.23 5.20 14.11
N GLN A 175 -12.00 4.31 15.08
CA GLN A 175 -11.03 3.22 14.92
C GLN A 175 -11.46 2.28 13.80
N ALA A 176 -10.53 2.00 12.88
CA ALA A 176 -10.68 1.07 11.76
C ALA A 176 -10.24 -0.35 12.16
N TYR A 177 -9.11 -0.46 12.86
CA TYR A 177 -8.56 -1.71 13.37
C TYR A 177 -7.56 -1.43 14.49
N GLY A 178 -7.30 -2.45 15.32
CA GLY A 178 -6.32 -2.44 16.40
C GLY A 178 -5.98 -3.88 16.78
N PHE A 179 -4.78 -4.37 16.46
CA PHE A 179 -4.42 -5.78 16.64
C PHE A 179 -2.91 -6.04 16.63
N GLU A 180 -2.51 -7.24 17.06
CA GLU A 180 -1.14 -7.73 16.98
C GLU A 180 -0.85 -8.35 15.61
N LEU A 181 0.21 -7.88 14.96
CA LEU A 181 0.69 -8.45 13.70
C LEU A 181 1.39 -9.80 13.95
N MET A 182 1.17 -10.74 13.03
CA MET A 182 1.86 -12.03 13.06
C MET A 182 3.39 -11.90 13.01
N LYS A 183 4.09 -12.97 13.40
CA LYS A 183 5.57 -13.07 13.32
C LYS A 183 6.31 -11.91 14.01
N ASN A 184 5.80 -11.48 15.17
CA ASN A 184 6.36 -10.36 15.95
C ASN A 184 6.40 -9.04 15.18
N GLY A 185 5.42 -8.82 14.29
CA GLY A 185 5.31 -7.58 13.52
C GLY A 185 5.01 -6.34 14.38
N GLY A 186 4.59 -6.54 15.63
CA GLY A 186 4.23 -5.49 16.58
C GLY A 186 2.73 -5.19 16.58
N HIS A 187 2.32 -4.16 17.32
CA HIS A 187 0.93 -3.71 17.37
C HIS A 187 0.66 -2.69 16.27
N ILE A 188 -0.53 -2.74 15.66
CA ILE A 188 -0.97 -1.75 14.68
C ILE A 188 -2.37 -1.26 14.99
N ASP A 189 -2.52 0.06 14.96
CA ASP A 189 -3.79 0.76 15.05
C ASP A 189 -4.04 1.55 13.77
N GLY A 190 -5.30 1.57 13.33
CA GLY A 190 -5.77 2.34 12.21
C GLY A 190 -7.01 3.14 12.59
N TYR A 191 -7.09 4.39 12.11
CA TYR A 191 -8.20 5.30 12.38
C TYR A 191 -8.67 5.96 11.10
N PHE A 192 -9.97 5.93 10.83
CA PHE A 192 -10.55 6.64 9.69
C PHE A 192 -10.46 8.15 9.89
N LEU A 193 -9.91 8.84 8.90
CA LEU A 193 -9.86 10.30 8.90
C LEU A 193 -11.23 10.88 8.48
N PRO A 194 -11.81 11.82 9.24
CA PRO A 194 -12.98 12.58 8.80
C PRO A 194 -12.69 13.41 7.54
N ASP A 195 -13.71 13.73 6.74
CA ASP A 195 -13.57 14.48 5.48
C ASP A 195 -12.86 15.84 5.67
N GLU A 196 -13.17 16.57 6.75
CA GLU A 196 -12.49 17.82 7.04
C GLU A 196 -11.00 17.63 7.38
N VAL A 197 -10.62 16.49 7.95
CA VAL A 197 -9.23 16.15 8.25
C VAL A 197 -8.50 15.68 6.99
N ILE A 198 -9.17 14.93 6.12
CA ILE A 198 -8.65 14.57 4.79
C ILE A 198 -8.31 15.83 4.00
N ALA A 199 -9.20 16.82 3.98
CA ALA A 199 -8.94 18.09 3.31
C ALA A 199 -7.71 18.81 3.91
N GLN A 200 -7.57 18.84 5.24
CA GLN A 200 -6.40 19.41 5.91
C GLN A 200 -5.09 18.69 5.54
N VAL A 201 -5.10 17.36 5.47
CA VAL A 201 -3.93 16.57 5.04
C VAL A 201 -3.54 16.92 3.60
N GLN A 202 -4.52 17.02 2.70
CA GLN A 202 -4.28 17.37 1.30
C GLN A 202 -3.72 18.78 1.16
N ASP A 203 -4.28 19.76 1.87
CA ASP A 203 -3.79 21.14 1.87
C ASP A 203 -2.37 21.22 2.45
N ALA A 204 -2.09 20.48 3.53
CA ALA A 204 -0.75 20.41 4.13
C ALA A 204 0.28 19.80 3.17
N LEU A 205 -0.07 18.74 2.45
CA LEU A 205 0.78 18.14 1.41
C LEU A 205 1.04 19.10 0.25
N GLU A 206 0.04 19.81 -0.25
CA GLU A 206 0.20 20.81 -1.31
C GLU A 206 1.13 21.96 -0.85
N ALA A 207 1.01 22.39 0.41
CA ALA A 207 1.86 23.43 0.99
C ALA A 207 3.36 23.05 1.04
N LEU A 208 3.70 21.75 1.19
CA LEU A 208 5.11 21.30 1.23
C LEU A 208 5.89 21.63 -0.04
N ILE A 209 5.21 21.74 -1.19
CA ILE A 209 5.82 22.00 -2.49
C ILE A 209 5.43 23.36 -3.09
N ALA A 210 4.54 24.13 -2.46
CA ALA A 210 3.97 25.36 -3.04
C ALA A 210 5.05 26.37 -3.45
N ASP A 211 6.05 26.59 -2.59
CA ASP A 211 7.12 27.59 -2.79
C ASP A 211 8.47 26.98 -3.23
N LYS A 212 8.50 25.69 -3.56
CA LYS A 212 9.73 25.01 -4.03
C LYS A 212 9.85 25.10 -5.56
N ASP A 213 11.07 25.32 -6.07
CA ASP A 213 11.34 25.21 -7.52
C ASP A 213 11.19 23.75 -7.99
N ASP A 214 11.71 22.81 -7.19
CA ASP A 214 11.50 21.39 -7.39
C ASP A 214 10.21 20.93 -6.67
N LYS A 215 9.21 20.50 -7.43
CA LYS A 215 7.89 20.08 -6.93
C LYS A 215 7.85 18.62 -6.47
N LEU A 216 8.96 18.05 -6.04
CA LEU A 216 8.99 16.70 -5.45
C LEU A 216 8.21 16.70 -4.13
N LEU A 217 7.08 16.00 -4.12
CA LEU A 217 6.22 15.81 -2.95
C LEU A 217 6.51 14.47 -2.28
N PHE A 218 6.54 13.38 -3.07
CA PHE A 218 6.72 12.03 -2.55
C PHE A 218 7.96 11.37 -3.15
N ALA A 219 8.86 10.92 -2.27
CA ALA A 219 9.95 10.03 -2.62
C ALA A 219 9.53 8.59 -2.29
N VAL A 220 9.64 7.66 -3.25
CA VAL A 220 9.33 6.25 -2.99
C VAL A 220 10.47 5.66 -2.16
N GLY A 221 10.23 5.46 -0.87
CA GLY A 221 11.20 4.94 0.08
C GLY A 221 11.32 3.41 0.03
N ASP A 222 10.21 2.72 -0.24
CA ASP A 222 10.17 1.27 -0.40
C ASP A 222 9.04 0.85 -1.37
N GLY A 223 9.18 -0.32 -2.00
CA GLY A 223 8.24 -0.80 -3.03
C GLY A 223 8.44 -0.15 -4.41
N ASN A 224 9.66 0.28 -4.74
CA ASN A 224 9.99 0.94 -6.01
C ASN A 224 9.54 0.13 -7.24
N HIS A 225 9.88 -1.17 -7.33
CA HIS A 225 9.47 -2.01 -8.46
C HIS A 225 7.95 -2.22 -8.49
N SER A 226 7.30 -2.29 -7.34
CA SER A 226 5.85 -2.44 -7.24
C SER A 226 5.11 -1.21 -7.77
N LEU A 227 5.55 0.00 -7.42
CA LEU A 227 4.94 1.22 -7.94
C LEU A 227 5.23 1.42 -9.43
N ALA A 228 6.45 1.12 -9.89
CA ALA A 228 6.78 1.10 -11.31
C ALA A 228 5.91 0.10 -12.10
N THR A 229 5.66 -1.08 -11.52
CA THR A 229 4.74 -2.07 -12.09
C THR A 229 3.31 -1.54 -12.15
N ALA A 230 2.84 -0.85 -11.10
CA ALA A 230 1.55 -0.16 -11.10
C ALA A 230 1.42 0.81 -12.28
N LYS A 231 2.44 1.65 -12.45
CA LYS A 231 2.50 2.64 -13.52
C LYS A 231 2.47 1.99 -14.90
N GLU A 232 3.16 0.88 -15.07
CA GLU A 232 3.17 0.16 -16.34
C GLU A 232 1.81 -0.50 -16.64
N CYS A 233 1.19 -1.13 -15.65
CA CYS A 233 -0.19 -1.64 -15.78
C CYS A 233 -1.18 -0.52 -16.14
N TYR A 234 -1.09 0.64 -15.48
CA TYR A 234 -1.88 1.84 -15.79
C TYR A 234 -1.70 2.28 -17.25
N ASN A 235 -0.45 2.39 -17.70
CA ASN A 235 -0.13 2.82 -19.07
C ASN A 235 -0.69 1.85 -20.11
N GLN A 236 -0.60 0.54 -19.84
CA GLN A 236 -1.09 -0.53 -20.72
C GLN A 236 -2.61 -0.71 -20.66
N SER A 237 -3.24 -0.32 -19.54
CA SER A 237 -4.67 -0.47 -19.33
C SER A 237 -5.46 0.23 -20.44
N LYS A 238 -6.47 -0.46 -20.96
CA LYS A 238 -7.46 0.10 -21.87
C LYS A 238 -8.74 0.52 -21.13
N ASN A 239 -8.85 0.19 -19.84
CA ASN A 239 -9.99 0.55 -19.01
C ASN A 239 -9.79 1.97 -18.46
N PRO A 240 -10.63 2.94 -18.82
CA PRO A 240 -10.55 4.30 -18.31
C PRO A 240 -10.78 4.44 -16.81
N LEU A 241 -11.32 3.42 -16.12
CA LEU A 241 -11.50 3.40 -14.66
C LEU A 241 -10.26 2.89 -13.91
N ALA A 242 -9.37 2.19 -14.63
CA ALA A 242 -8.05 1.79 -14.13
C ALA A 242 -6.95 2.76 -14.61
N ARG A 243 -7.35 3.79 -15.37
CA ARG A 243 -6.59 5.01 -15.62
C ARG A 243 -7.22 6.16 -14.83
#